data_AF-A0A2M7SQV6-F1
#
_entry.id   AF-A0A2M7SQV6-F1
#
_cell.length_a   1.000
_cell.length_b   1.000
_cell.length_c   1.000
_cell.angle_alpha   90.00
_cell.angle_beta   90.00
_cell.angle_gamma   90.00
#
_symmetry.space_group_name_H-M   'P 1'
#
loop_
_entity.id
_entity.type
_entity.pdbx_description
1 polymer ?
#
loop_
_entity_poly.entity_id
_entity_poly.type
_entity_poly.pdbx_seq_one_letter_code
_entity_poly.pdbx_strand_id
1 'polypeptide(L)' 'MELEKQQEQTFDERVIEIARMAKVVKGGRRFQFRVTMVVGDNHSKVGMGV' A
#
# COMPACT_ATOMS: atom_id res chain seq x y z
N MET A 1 26.39 2.31 -22.80
CA MET A 1 25.86 1.42 -21.76
C MET A 1 24.62 2.10 -21.23
N GLU A 2 23.46 1.47 -21.44
CA GLU A 2 22.14 2.08 -21.42
C GLU A 2 21.84 2.78 -20.09
N LEU A 3 21.37 4.02 -20.17
CA LEU A 3 20.71 4.68 -19.05
C LEU A 3 19.41 3.94 -18.77
N GLU A 4 19.35 3.24 -17.64
CA GLU A 4 18.11 2.77 -17.05
C GLU A 4 17.18 3.98 -16.90
N LYS A 5 16.23 4.12 -17.83
CA LYS A 5 15.06 4.98 -17.62
C LYS A 5 14.28 4.36 -16.46
N GLN A 6 14.51 4.87 -15.25
CA GLN A 6 13.55 4.74 -14.16
C GLN A 6 12.21 5.17 -14.74
N GLN A 7 11.30 4.20 -14.93
CA GLN A 7 9.97 4.45 -15.44
C GLN A 7 9.39 5.58 -14.60
N GLU A 8 9.11 6.73 -15.22
CA GLU A 8 8.44 7.84 -14.56
C GLU A 8 7.20 7.26 -13.86
N GLN A 9 7.25 7.24 -12.53
CA GLN A 9 6.15 6.76 -11.70
C GLN A 9 5.00 7.74 -11.92
N THR A 10 4.16 7.41 -12.90
CA THR A 10 3.04 8.24 -13.33
C THR A 10 1.96 8.28 -12.25
N PHE A 11 2.02 7.36 -11.29
CA PHE A 11 1.06 7.22 -10.20
C PHE A 11 1.68 7.68 -8.88
N ASP A 12 0.98 8.59 -8.21
CA ASP A 12 1.21 9.00 -6.82
C ASP A 12 0.55 7.97 -5.89
N GLU A 13 1.26 7.56 -4.84
CA GLU A 13 0.84 6.56 -3.87
C GLU A 13 0.73 7.20 -2.49
N ARG A 14 -0.41 7.03 -1.82
CA ARG A 14 -0.64 7.53 -0.46
C ARG A 14 -1.18 6.46 0.45
N VAL A 15 -0.50 6.27 1.58
CA VAL A 15 -0.96 5.41 2.67
C VAL A 15 -1.94 6.20 3.53
N ILE A 16 -3.18 5.71 3.62
CA ILE A 16 -4.23 6.34 4.43
C ILE A 16 -4.15 5.82 5.86
N GLU A 17 -4.06 4.50 6.02
CA GLU A 17 -4.14 3.86 7.32
C GLU A 17 -3.22 2.64 7.38
N ILE A 18 -2.54 2.48 8.51
CA ILE A 18 -1.84 1.25 8.88
C ILE A 18 -2.42 0.77 10.20
N ALA A 19 -3.15 -0.35 10.15
CA ALA A 19 -3.76 -0.96 11.32
C ALA A 19 -3.05 -2.27 11.67
N ARG A 20 -2.62 -2.41 12.93
CA ARG A 20 -2.15 -3.68 13.47
C ARG A 20 -3.34 -4.48 13.99
N MET A 21 -3.65 -5.60 13.36
CA MET A 21 -4.65 -6.54 13.87
C MET A 21 -3.97 -7.66 14.65
N ALA A 22 -4.71 -8.22 15.62
CA ALA A 22 -4.28 -9.35 16.41
C ALA A 22 -5.37 -10.42 16.44
N LYS A 23 -5.07 -11.62 15.96
CA LYS A 23 -5.94 -12.79 16.13
C LYS A 23 -5.47 -13.58 17.35
N VAL A 24 -6.31 -13.66 18.38
CA VAL A 24 -6.04 -14.49 19.57
C VAL A 24 -6.23 -15.96 19.19
N VAL A 25 -5.26 -16.79 19.56
CA VAL A 25 -5.29 -18.25 19.41
C VAL A 25 -4.87 -18.91 20.73
N LYS A 26 -5.10 -20.22 20.84
CA LYS A 26 -4.81 -21.03 22.04
C LYS A 26 -3.39 -20.90 22.63
N GLY A 27 -2.39 -20.45 21.86
CA GLY A 27 -1.00 -20.28 22.32
C GLY A 27 -0.46 -18.85 22.26
N GLY A 28 -1.29 -17.84 21.97
CA GLY A 28 -0.81 -16.45 21.87
C GLY A 28 -1.65 -15.56 20.94
N ARG A 29 -1.00 -14.54 20.37
CA ARG A 29 -1.64 -13.63 19.42
C ARG A 29 -0.87 -13.63 18.12
N ARG A 30 -1.56 -13.91 17.00
CA ARG A 30 -1.01 -13.75 15.66
C ARG A 30 -1.26 -12.33 15.22
N PHE A 31 -0.20 -11.54 15.10
CA PHE A 31 -0.29 -10.16 14.64
C PHE A 31 -0.20 -10.10 13.11
N GLN A 32 -0.96 -9.19 12.53
CA GLN A 32 -0.94 -8.85 11.10
C GLN A 32 -1.10 -7.34 10.94
N PHE A 33 -0.67 -6.81 9.81
CA PHE A 33 -0.91 -5.42 9.43
C PHE A 33 -1.84 -5.38 8.24
N ARG A 34 -2.79 -4.45 8.26
CA ARG A 34 -3.68 -4.09 7.16
C ARG A 34 -3.33 -2.68 6.81
N VAL A 35 -3.21 -2.42 5.51
CA VAL A 35 -2.81 -1.11 5.01
C VAL A 35 -3.82 -0.70 3.96
N THR A 36 -4.49 0.42 4.20
CA THR A 36 -5.34 1.04 3.19
C THR A 36 -4.50 2.05 2.41
N MET A 37 -4.37 1.86 1.11
CA MET A 37 -3.60 2.74 0.22
C MET A 37 -4.45 3.25 -0.93
N VAL A 38 -4.13 4.43 -1.42
CA VAL A 38 -4.70 5.02 -2.63
C VAL A 38 -3.57 5.28 -3.61
N VAL A 39 -3.82 4.95 -4.87
CA VAL A 39 -2.90 5.14 -5.98
C VAL A 39 -3.63 5.94 -7.06
N GLY A 40 -3.00 6.97 -7.63
CA GLY A 40 -3.66 7.75 -8.68
C GLY A 40 -2.69 8.60 -9.48
N ASP A 41 -3.07 8.93 -10.72
CA ASP A 41 -2.23 9.72 -11.63
C ASP A 41 -2.42 11.24 -11.48
N ASN A 42 -3.18 11.69 -10.47
CA ASN A 42 -3.65 13.07 -10.29
C ASN A 42 -4.41 13.65 -11.52
N HIS A 43 -4.71 12.82 -12.53
CA HIS A 43 -5.39 13.13 -13.77
C HIS A 43 -6.70 12.32 -13.86
N SER A 44 -7.44 12.30 -12.76
CA SER A 44 -8.77 11.68 -12.60
C SER A 44 -8.81 10.15 -12.52
N LYS A 45 -7.70 9.43 -12.63
CA LYS A 45 -7.68 7.98 -12.31
C LYS A 45 -7.18 7.77 -10.90
N VAL A 46 -8.02 7.11 -10.10
CA VAL A 46 -7.74 6.77 -8.70
C VAL A 46 -8.14 5.32 -8.45
N GLY A 47 -7.25 4.55 -7.84
CA GLY A 47 -7.49 3.22 -7.32
C GLY A 47 -7.25 3.17 -5.81
N MET A 48 -7.98 2.32 -5.11
CA MET A 48 -7.82 2.11 -3.66
C MET A 48 -7.65 0.62 -3.38
N GLY A 49 -6.71 0.29 -2.49
CA GLY A 49 -6.43 -1.06 -2.01
C GLY A 49 -6.47 -1.12 -0.48
N VAL A 50 -6.71 -2.32 0.04
CA VAL A 50 -6.93 -2.62 1.47
C VAL A 50 -6.20 -3.90 1.87
#